data_AF-A0A3D3KMN1-F1
#
_entry.id   AF-A0A3D3KMN1-F1
#
_cell.length_a   1.000
_cell.length_b   1.000
_cell.length_c   1.000
_cell.angle_alpha   90.00
_cell.angle_beta   90.00
_cell.angle_gamma   90.00
#
_symmetry.space_group_name_H-M   'P 1'
#
loop_
_entity.id
_entity.type
_entity.pdbx_description
1 polymer ?
#
loop_
_entity_poly.entity_id
_entity_poly.type
_entity_poly.pdbx_seq_one_letter_code
_entity_poly.pdbx_strand_id
1 'polypeptide(L)' 'MIKSILVPLDGSEASFSALSNAVELGRIAGAEVRGLFVEDRWRFVYVSTSAAVAGAIGAAPTDHIPLPPKKLLE' A
#
# COMPACT_ATOMS: atom_id res chain seq x y z
N MET A 1 7.79 -20.59 23.04
CA MET A 1 6.81 -21.14 22.09
C MET A 1 6.21 -19.99 21.29
N ILE A 2 6.11 -20.11 19.96
CA ILE A 2 5.50 -19.10 19.10
C ILE A 2 3.98 -19.13 19.31
N LYS A 3 3.37 -17.98 19.59
CA LYS A 3 1.91 -17.86 19.82
C LYS A 3 1.16 -17.26 18.62
N SER A 4 1.84 -16.48 17.80
CA SER A 4 1.27 -15.82 16.63
C SER A 4 2.31 -15.65 15.53
N ILE A 5 1.86 -15.74 14.27
CA ILE A 5 2.67 -15.54 13.06
C ILE A 5 2.00 -14.44 12.23
N LEU A 6 2.71 -13.35 11.95
CA LEU A 6 2.26 -12.29 11.05
C LEU A 6 2.87 -12.53 9.66
N VAL A 7 2.04 -12.48 8.62
CA VAL A 7 2.46 -12.64 7.23
C VAL A 7 2.12 -11.38 6.46
N PRO A 8 3.12 -10.62 5.95
CA PRO A 8 2.85 -9.52 5.05
C PRO A 8 2.37 -10.06 3.70
N LEU A 9 1.30 -9.48 3.18
CA LEU A 9 0.71 -9.78 1.88
C LEU A 9 0.83 -8.53 1.02
N ASP A 10 1.40 -8.66 -0.17
CA ASP A 10 1.53 -7.60 -1.16
C ASP A 10 0.90 -7.98 -2.51
N GLY A 11 0.28 -9.17 -2.58
CA GLY A 11 -0.34 -9.72 -3.78
C GLY A 11 0.61 -10.49 -4.70
N SER A 12 1.91 -10.55 -4.38
CA SER A 12 2.87 -11.36 -5.13
C SER A 12 2.70 -12.86 -4.84
N GLU A 13 3.08 -13.72 -5.78
CA GLU A 13 3.13 -15.17 -5.57
C GLU A 13 4.03 -15.57 -4.37
N ALA A 14 5.11 -14.82 -4.16
CA ALA A 14 6.00 -15.02 -3.03
C ALA A 14 5.27 -14.79 -1.70
N SER A 15 4.43 -13.75 -1.60
CA SER A 15 3.64 -13.49 -0.38
C SER A 15 2.60 -14.57 -0.11
N PHE A 16 1.96 -15.13 -1.15
CA PHE A 16 1.04 -16.26 -1.00
C PHE A 16 1.76 -17.54 -0.59
N SER A 17 2.96 -17.79 -1.13
CA SER A 17 3.80 -18.91 -0.73
C SER A 17 4.22 -18.79 0.74
N ALA A 18 4.59 -17.58 1.19
CA ALA A 18 4.88 -17.30 2.59
C ALA A 18 3.67 -17.56 3.50
N LEU A 19 2.47 -17.19 3.06
CA LEU A 19 1.23 -17.48 3.79
C LEU A 19 0.97 -18.98 3.92
N SER A 20 1.16 -19.75 2.84
CA SER A 20 0.98 -21.21 2.88
C SER A 20 1.91 -21.86 3.91
N ASN A 21 3.19 -21.50 3.89
CA ASN A 21 4.17 -21.99 4.85
C ASN A 21 3.82 -21.58 6.29
N ALA A 22 3.39 -20.33 6.50
CA ALA A 22 2.98 -19.84 7.82
C ALA A 22 1.77 -20.60 8.38
N VAL A 23 0.81 -21.01 7.53
CA VAL A 23 -0.32 -21.85 7.94
C VAL A 23 0.14 -23.22 8.42
N GLU A 24 1.06 -23.87 7.71
CA GLU A 24 1.60 -25.16 8.13
C GLU A 24 2.35 -25.04 9.46
N LEU A 25 3.22 -24.04 9.60
CA LEU A 25 3.93 -23.75 10.84
C LEU A 25 2.97 -23.42 11.99
N GLY A 26 1.91 -22.65 11.72
CA GLY A 26 0.88 -22.29 12.68
C GLY A 26 0.16 -23.51 13.24
N ARG A 27 -0.18 -24.49 12.38
CA ARG A 27 -0.78 -25.76 12.82
C ARG A 27 0.14 -26.55 13.73
N ILE A 28 1.42 -26.65 13.39
CA ILE A 28 2.41 -27.40 14.19
C ILE A 28 2.64 -26.71 15.54
N ALA A 29 2.72 -25.38 15.53
CA ALA A 29 3.02 -24.58 16.73
C ALA A 29 1.80 -24.29 17.61
N GLY A 30 0.57 -24.56 17.15
CA GLY A 30 -0.65 -24.08 17.80
C GLY A 30 -0.75 -22.55 17.82
N ALA A 31 -0.19 -21.89 16.80
CA ALA A 31 -0.09 -20.44 16.72
C ALA A 31 -1.17 -19.84 15.81
N GLU A 32 -1.66 -18.66 16.18
CA GLU A 32 -2.56 -17.87 15.34
C GLU A 32 -1.80 -17.29 14.13
N VAL A 33 -2.36 -17.38 12.92
CA VAL A 33 -1.75 -16.82 11.70
C VAL A 33 -2.57 -15.62 11.23
N ARG A 34 -1.91 -14.46 11.06
CA ARG A 34 -2.54 -13.23 10.59
C ARG A 34 -1.88 -12.73 9.30
N GLY A 35 -2.66 -12.65 8.23
CA GLY A 35 -2.25 -11.94 7.02
C GLY A 35 -2.45 -10.44 7.18
N LEU A 36 -1.48 -9.63 6.75
CA LEU A 36 -1.55 -8.17 6.74
C LEU A 36 -1.22 -7.66 5.34
N PHE A 37 -2.20 -7.01 4.73
CA PHE A 37 -2.00 -6.26 3.49
C PHE A 37 -1.94 -4.77 3.81
N VAL A 38 -0.99 -4.05 3.21
CA VAL A 38 -0.80 -2.61 3.39
C VAL A 38 -0.97 -1.93 2.03
N GLU A 39 -1.99 -1.09 1.92
CA GLU A 39 -2.18 -0.25 0.73
C GLU A 39 -1.51 1.10 0.94
N ASP A 40 -0.67 1.52 0.00
CA ASP A 40 -0.07 2.85 0.03
C ASP A 40 -1.05 3.89 -0.50
N ARG A 41 -1.57 4.74 0.41
CA ARG A 41 -2.48 5.83 0.06
C ARG A 41 -1.83 6.90 -0.83
N TRP A 42 -0.50 6.99 -0.87
CA TRP A 42 0.22 7.93 -1.74
C TRP A 42 0.26 7.46 -3.20
N ARG A 43 -0.08 6.20 -3.49
CA ARG A 43 -0.19 5.69 -4.87
C ARG A 43 -1.19 6.47 -5.72
N PHE A 44 -2.15 7.15 -5.09
CA PHE A 44 -3.16 7.97 -5.75
C PHE A 44 -2.84 9.48 -5.71
N VAL A 45 -1.71 9.89 -5.12
CA VAL A 45 -1.28 11.28 -5.17
C VAL A 45 -0.72 11.55 -6.55
N TYR A 46 -1.58 12.08 -7.41
CA TYR A 46 -1.16 12.64 -8.69
C TYR A 46 -0.42 13.95 -8.42
N VAL A 47 0.92 13.88 -8.38
CA VAL A 47 1.73 15.09 -8.44
C VAL A 47 1.69 15.55 -9.89
N SER A 48 1.02 16.68 -10.15
CA SER A 48 1.09 17.29 -11.48
C SER A 48 2.55 17.62 -11.81
N THR A 49 2.91 17.58 -13.09
CA THR A 49 4.25 18.01 -13.54
C THR A 49 4.59 19.40 -13.01
N SER A 50 3.60 20.30 -12.93
CA SER A 50 3.78 21.64 -12.35
C SER A 50 4.14 21.59 -10.86
N ALA A 51 3.50 20.74 -10.06
CA ALA A 51 3.81 20.59 -8.64
C ALA A 51 5.21 19.97 -8.43
N ALA A 52 5.59 18.99 -9.26
CA ALA A 52 6.93 18.40 -9.23
C ALA A 52 8.03 19.42 -9.59
N VAL A 53 7.82 20.21 -10.64
CA VAL A 53 8.73 21.29 -11.05
C VAL A 53 8.81 22.38 -9.99
N ALA A 54 7.67 22.81 -9.43
CA ALA A 54 7.62 23.82 -8.38
C ALA A 54 8.45 23.37 -7.15
N GLY A 55 8.27 22.13 -6.70
CA GLY A 55 9.06 21.56 -5.61
C GLY A 55 10.57 21.52 -5.91
N ALA A 56 10.97 21.18 -7.14
CA ALA A 56 12.37 21.11 -7.53
C ALA A 56 13.08 22.48 -7.57
N ILE A 57 12.34 23.57 -7.84
CA ILE A 57 12.89 24.93 -7.91
C ILE A 57 12.64 25.75 -6.64
N GLY A 58 12.04 25.15 -5.60
CA GLY A 58 11.68 25.85 -4.37
C GLY A 58 10.53 26.86 -4.52
N ALA A 59 9.72 26.72 -5.58
CA ALA A 59 8.49 27.50 -5.76
C ALA A 59 7.31 26.83 -5.05
N ALA A 60 6.34 27.61 -4.57
CA ALA A 60 5.12 27.05 -4.03
C ALA A 60 4.33 26.34 -5.16
N PRO A 61 3.86 25.10 -4.96
CA PRO A 61 2.99 24.46 -5.93
C PRO A 61 1.70 25.27 -6.06
N THR A 62 1.27 25.55 -7.30
CA THR A 62 -0.07 26.12 -7.51
C THR A 62 -1.06 25.01 -7.24
N ASP A 63 -1.77 25.08 -6.10
CA ASP A 63 -2.78 24.11 -5.69
C ASP A 63 -3.88 23.99 -6.75
N HIS A 64 -3.68 23.10 -7.71
CA HIS A 64 -4.77 22.56 -8.51
C HIS A 64 -5.07 21.21 -7.89
N ILE A 65 -5.91 21.20 -6.85
CA ILE A 65 -6.61 19.98 -6.45
C ILE A 65 -7.32 19.50 -7.73
N PRO A 66 -6.96 18.33 -8.30
CA PRO A 66 -7.65 17.85 -9.49
C PRO A 66 -9.13 17.75 -9.16
N LEU A 67 -9.98 18.44 -9.94
CA LEU A 67 -11.41 18.36 -9.74
C LEU A 67 -11.85 16.90 -9.86
N PRO A 68 -12.75 16.41 -8.99
CA PRO A 68 -13.31 15.09 -9.17
C PRO A 68 -13.96 15.00 -10.56
N PRO A 69 -13.88 13.85 -11.26
CA PRO A 69 -14.25 13.73 -12.68
C PRO A 69 -15.64 14.29 -13.04
N LYS A 70 -16.59 14.26 -12.09
CA LYS A 70 -17.95 14.80 -12.27
C LYS A 70 -18.00 16.33 -12.50
N LYS A 71 -17.00 17.09 -12.06
CA LYS A 71 -16.94 18.56 -12.20
C LYS A 71 -16.20 19.05 -13.44
N LEU A 72 -15.71 18.14 -14.29
CA LEU A 72 -15.01 18.46 -15.54
C LEU A 72 -15.94 18.48 -16.77
N LEU A 73 -17.22 18.13 -16.59
CA LEU A 73 -18.22 17.97 -17.66
C LEU A 73 -19.38 18.98 -17.58
N GLU A 74 -19.30 19.97 -16.68
CA GLU A 74 -20.19 21.14 -16.60
C GLU A 74 -19.45 22.38 -17.13
#